data_AF-A0A4R4XZT2-F1
#
_entry.id   AF-A0A4R4XZT2-F1
#
_cell.length_a   1.000
_cell.length_b   1.000
_cell.length_c   1.000
_cell.angle_alpha   90.00
_cell.angle_beta   90.00
_cell.angle_gamma   90.00
#
_symmetry.space_group_name_H-M   'P 1'
#
loop_
_entity.id
_entity.type
_entity.pdbx_description
1 polymer ?
#
loop_
_entity_poly.entity_id
_entity_poly.type
_entity_poly.pdbx_seq_one_letter_code
_entity_poly.pdbx_strand_id
1 'polypeptide(L)'
;MRQRPAPPPEVKAEHGPRMLIPQRERVTFLVRLSEMFSPIVGPLTAFAVINGYIVLNVIPQDVSGRAVTVGCSYRDGQWWFYYVHTGVFIRPANELAMAARHIRTDMEQAGR
;
A
#
# COMPACT_ATOMS: atom_id res chain seq x y z
N MET A 1 -12.23 51.20 25.81
CA MET A 1 -12.75 49.82 25.74
C MET A 1 -12.07 49.13 24.56
N ARG A 2 -11.28 48.07 24.77
CA ARG A 2 -10.61 47.33 23.68
C ARG A 2 -11.53 46.21 23.19
N GLN A 3 -12.04 46.30 21.97
CA GLN A 3 -12.77 45.20 21.31
C GLN A 3 -11.80 44.07 20.98
N ARG A 4 -12.16 42.82 21.31
CA ARG A 4 -11.44 41.63 20.84
C ARG A 4 -11.77 41.41 19.35
N PRO A 5 -10.80 41.05 18.50
CA PRO A 5 -11.10 40.65 17.13
C PRO A 5 -12.00 39.40 17.14
N ALA A 6 -12.97 39.36 16.23
CA ALA A 6 -13.86 38.22 16.05
C ALA A 6 -13.05 36.96 15.69
N PRO A 7 -13.43 35.77 16.19
CA PRO A 7 -12.79 34.53 15.77
C PRO A 7 -12.97 34.33 14.26
N PRO A 8 -11.98 33.72 13.56
CA PRO A 8 -12.12 33.41 12.15
C PRO A 8 -13.32 32.48 11.93
N PRO A 9 -14.00 32.57 10.76
CA PRO A 9 -15.11 31.68 10.47
C PRO A 9 -14.63 30.23 10.53
N GLU A 10 -15.35 29.39 11.28
CA GLU A 10 -15.13 27.95 11.26
C GLU A 10 -15.24 27.48 9.81
N VAL A 11 -14.10 27.11 9.23
CA VAL A 11 -14.09 26.33 8.01
C VAL A 11 -14.82 25.05 8.37
N LYS A 12 -16.06 24.90 7.87
CA LYS A 12 -16.71 23.59 7.81
C LYS A 12 -15.78 22.71 6.98
N ALA A 13 -14.91 21.99 7.68
CA ALA A 13 -14.26 20.83 7.13
C ALA A 13 -15.41 19.87 6.83
N GLU A 14 -15.87 19.91 5.58
CA GLU A 14 -16.73 18.89 5.00
C GLU A 14 -15.96 17.57 5.13
N HIS A 15 -16.15 16.93 6.27
CA HIS A 15 -15.90 15.52 6.45
C HIS A 15 -17.00 14.82 5.66
N GLY A 16 -16.93 14.92 4.32
CA GLY A 16 -17.56 13.93 3.46
C GLY A 16 -17.17 12.54 3.98
N PRO A 17 -18.02 11.52 3.83
CA PRO A 17 -17.75 10.22 4.40
C PRO A 17 -16.36 9.79 3.95
N ARG A 18 -15.39 9.83 4.87
CA ARG A 18 -14.15 9.09 4.70
C ARG A 18 -14.66 7.69 4.51
N MET A 19 -14.71 7.22 3.26
CA MET A 19 -14.99 5.82 2.98
C MET A 19 -14.09 5.09 3.95
N LEU A 20 -14.70 4.42 4.93
CA LEU A 20 -14.00 3.62 5.91
C LEU A 20 -13.34 2.54 5.08
N ILE A 21 -12.16 2.83 4.52
CA ILE A 21 -11.43 1.88 3.70
C ILE A 21 -11.30 0.67 4.61
N PRO A 22 -11.95 -0.46 4.29
CA PRO A 22 -12.04 -1.55 5.24
C PRO A 22 -10.63 -2.05 5.55
N GLN A 23 -10.12 -1.65 6.72
CA GLN A 23 -8.71 -1.89 7.10
C GLN A 23 -8.48 -3.39 7.24
N ARG A 24 -9.50 -4.14 7.66
CA ARG A 24 -9.48 -5.59 7.77
C ARG A 24 -9.20 -6.24 6.40
N GLU A 25 -9.96 -5.89 5.38
CA GLU A 25 -9.82 -6.43 4.02
C GLU A 25 -8.46 -6.08 3.43
N ARG A 26 -8.01 -4.82 3.59
CA ARG A 26 -6.65 -4.41 3.19
C ARG A 26 -5.59 -5.31 3.82
N VAL A 27 -5.63 -5.48 5.15
CA VAL A 27 -4.68 -6.32 5.87
C VAL A 27 -4.73 -7.75 5.37
N THR A 28 -5.94 -8.32 5.19
CA THR A 28 -6.10 -9.68 4.66
C THR A 28 -5.43 -9.83 3.30
N PHE A 29 -5.62 -8.90 2.36
CA PHE A 29 -4.99 -8.99 1.05
C PHE A 29 -3.46 -8.87 1.12
N LEU A 30 -2.93 -7.99 1.96
CA LEU A 30 -1.49 -7.82 2.12
C LEU A 30 -0.83 -9.03 2.82
N VAL A 31 -1.50 -9.63 3.80
CA VAL A 31 -1.06 -10.90 4.43
C VAL A 31 -1.03 -12.02 3.40
N ARG A 32 -2.11 -12.22 2.65
CA ARG A 32 -2.13 -13.22 1.58
C ARG A 32 -1.08 -12.98 0.51
N LEU A 33 -0.80 -11.72 0.19
CA LEU A 33 0.28 -11.38 -0.74
C LEU A 33 1.65 -11.73 -0.14
N SER A 34 1.88 -11.47 1.16
CA SER A 34 3.13 -11.85 1.83
C SER A 34 3.39 -13.35 1.83
N GLU A 35 2.34 -14.16 1.99
CA GLU A 35 2.41 -15.63 1.94
C GLU A 35 2.89 -16.15 0.57
N MET A 36 2.73 -15.36 -0.50
CA MET A 36 3.24 -15.72 -1.83
C MET A 36 4.76 -15.57 -1.95
N PHE A 37 5.43 -14.91 -1.01
CA PHE A 37 6.88 -14.74 -0.99
C PHE A 37 7.46 -15.68 0.08
N SER A 38 7.84 -16.89 -0.35
CA SER A 38 8.47 -17.87 0.55
C SER A 38 9.84 -17.33 1.04
N PRO A 39 10.09 -17.26 2.35
CA PRO A 39 11.33 -16.71 2.89
C PRO A 39 12.56 -17.62 2.68
N ILE A 40 12.37 -18.88 2.27
CA ILE A 40 13.48 -19.86 2.14
C ILE A 40 14.29 -19.62 0.86
N VAL A 41 13.65 -19.13 -0.21
CA VAL A 41 14.29 -18.93 -1.54
C VAL A 41 13.79 -17.63 -2.21
N GLY A 42 13.06 -16.79 -1.49
CA GLY A 42 12.36 -15.64 -2.06
C GLY A 42 12.53 -14.36 -1.24
N PRO A 43 12.02 -13.22 -1.75
CA PRO A 43 12.08 -11.95 -1.06
C PRO A 43 11.53 -12.04 0.38
N LEU A 44 12.19 -11.35 1.30
CA LEU A 44 11.69 -11.14 2.65
C LEU A 44 10.53 -10.15 2.61
N THR A 45 9.56 -10.31 3.51
CA THR A 45 8.43 -9.39 3.62
C THR A 45 8.32 -8.79 5.01
N ALA A 46 8.02 -7.50 5.09
CA ALA A 46 7.78 -6.79 6.34
C ALA A 46 6.59 -5.84 6.22
N PHE A 47 5.77 -5.74 7.27
CA PHE A 47 4.68 -4.77 7.31
C PHE A 47 5.15 -3.43 7.85
N ALA A 48 4.59 -2.35 7.32
CA ALA A 48 4.81 -0.99 7.81
C ALA A 48 3.50 -0.19 7.74
N VAL A 49 3.51 1.03 8.29
CA VAL A 49 2.40 1.97 8.20
C VAL A 49 2.88 3.23 7.49
N ILE A 50 2.19 3.62 6.41
CA ILE A 50 2.43 4.86 5.68
C ILE A 50 1.10 5.62 5.58
N ASN A 51 1.08 6.89 5.98
CA ASN A 51 -0.12 7.74 5.98
C ASN A 51 -1.34 7.11 6.68
N GLY A 52 -1.11 6.34 7.76
CA GLY A 52 -2.17 5.65 8.51
C GLY A 52 -2.69 4.37 7.85
N TYR A 53 -2.01 3.87 6.82
CA TYR A 53 -2.38 2.65 6.11
C TYR A 53 -1.29 1.60 6.19
N ILE A 54 -1.69 0.36 6.50
CA ILE A 54 -0.77 -0.78 6.48
C ILE A 54 -0.35 -1.05 5.03
N VAL A 55 0.95 -1.26 4.84
CA VAL A 55 1.61 -1.57 3.58
C VAL A 55 2.56 -2.76 3.76
N LEU A 56 2.89 -3.41 2.66
CA LEU A 56 3.82 -4.54 2.61
C LEU A 56 5.12 -4.11 1.92
N ASN A 57 6.24 -4.16 2.65
CA ASN A 57 7.56 -4.07 2.06
C ASN A 57 8.00 -5.45 1.59
N VAL A 58 8.44 -5.54 0.35
CA VAL A 58 9.03 -6.73 -0.26
C VAL A 58 10.51 -6.42 -0.52
N ILE A 59 11.39 -7.15 0.16
CA ILE A 59 12.82 -6.88 0.23
C ILE A 59 13.55 -8.05 -0.46
N PRO A 60 14.33 -7.78 -1.52
CA PRO A 60 15.07 -8.84 -2.20
C PRO A 60 16.15 -9.40 -1.27
N GLN A 61 16.41 -10.70 -1.37
CA GLN A 61 17.49 -11.34 -0.60
C GLN A 61 18.88 -11.07 -1.18
N ASP A 62 18.97 -10.83 -2.49
CA ASP A 62 20.23 -10.51 -3.17
C ASP A 62 20.44 -8.99 -3.26
N VAL A 63 21.70 -8.57 -3.10
CA VAL A 63 22.13 -7.19 -2.79
C VAL A 63 21.89 -6.21 -3.95
N SER A 64 21.62 -6.73 -5.14
CA SER A 64 21.37 -5.94 -6.35
C SER A 64 19.92 -5.46 -6.49
N GLY A 65 18.95 -6.07 -5.81
CA GLY A 65 17.53 -5.70 -5.96
C GLY A 65 17.12 -4.48 -5.11
N ARG A 66 16.19 -3.67 -5.62
CA ARG A 66 15.55 -2.60 -4.82
C ARG A 66 14.33 -3.13 -4.08
N ALA A 67 14.22 -2.83 -2.79
CA ALA A 67 13.00 -3.10 -2.03
C ALA A 67 11.82 -2.29 -2.58
N VAL A 68 10.63 -2.90 -2.62
CA VAL A 68 9.40 -2.25 -3.08
C VAL A 68 8.37 -2.24 -1.97
N THR A 69 7.60 -1.16 -1.90
CA THR A 69 6.48 -1.02 -0.97
C THR A 69 5.18 -1.15 -1.73
N VAL A 70 4.35 -2.12 -1.33
CA VAL A 70 3.08 -2.46 -1.93
C VAL A 70 1.94 -2.09 -0.99
N GLY A 71 0.98 -1.33 -1.51
CA GLY A 71 -0.26 -1.01 -0.84
C GLY A 71 -1.44 -1.77 -1.44
N CYS A 72 -2.58 -1.71 -0.77
CA CYS A 72 -3.85 -2.21 -1.30
C CYS A 72 -4.93 -1.13 -1.17
N SER A 73 -5.66 -0.88 -2.25
CA SER A 73 -6.69 0.15 -2.35
C SER A 73 -7.92 -0.37 -3.09
N TYR A 74 -9.09 0.14 -2.71
CA TYR A 74 -10.34 -0.20 -3.37
C TYR A 74 -10.59 0.79 -4.51
N ARG A 75 -10.80 0.26 -5.72
CA ARG A 75 -11.00 1.03 -6.95
C ARG A 75 -11.95 0.28 -7.87
N ASP A 76 -12.90 1.00 -8.46
CA ASP A 76 -13.80 0.49 -9.50
C ASP A 76 -14.49 -0.83 -9.10
N GLY A 77 -14.95 -0.93 -7.85
CA GLY A 77 -15.69 -2.09 -7.36
C GLY A 77 -14.82 -3.26 -6.85
N GLN A 78 -13.49 -3.17 -6.93
CA GLN A 78 -12.59 -4.25 -6.50
C GLN A 78 -11.33 -3.74 -5.81
N TRP A 79 -10.64 -4.63 -5.10
CA TRP A 79 -9.37 -4.31 -4.46
C TRP A 79 -8.21 -4.49 -5.43
N TRP A 80 -7.23 -3.59 -5.37
CA TRP A 80 -6.04 -3.59 -6.20
C TRP A 80 -4.78 -3.42 -5.37
N PHE A 81 -3.74 -4.17 -5.75
CA PHE A 81 -2.37 -3.90 -5.31
C PHE A 81 -1.76 -2.77 -6.14
N TYR A 82 -0.95 -1.94 -5.50
CA TYR A 82 -0.25 -0.84 -6.17
C TYR A 82 1.10 -0.57 -5.50
N TYR A 83 2.04 0.02 -6.24
CA TYR A 83 3.30 0.49 -5.69
C TYR A 83 3.08 1.81 -4.96
N VAL A 84 3.41 1.85 -3.66
CA VAL A 84 3.15 3.03 -2.83
C VAL A 84 3.95 4.25 -3.28
N HIS A 85 5.17 4.04 -3.78
CA HIS A 85 6.04 5.13 -4.21
C HIS A 85 5.60 5.80 -5.52
N THR A 86 5.05 5.03 -6.46
CA THR A 86 4.69 5.53 -7.80
C THR A 86 3.18 5.72 -8.00
N GLY A 87 2.36 5.12 -7.12
CA GLY A 87 0.90 5.06 -7.28
C GLY A 87 0.44 4.12 -8.40
N VAL A 88 1.37 3.44 -9.09
CA VAL A 88 1.05 2.55 -10.22
C VAL A 88 0.37 1.29 -9.70
N PHE A 89 -0.78 0.97 -10.28
CA PHE A 89 -1.51 -0.25 -9.99
C PHE A 89 -0.82 -1.47 -10.60
N ILE A 90 -0.68 -2.52 -9.81
CA ILE A 90 0.01 -3.76 -10.17
C ILE A 90 -1.00 -4.75 -10.78
N ARG A 91 -1.96 -5.20 -9.95
CA ARG A 91 -2.99 -6.19 -10.30
C ARG A 91 -4.16 -6.14 -9.30
N PRO A 92 -5.34 -6.68 -9.67
CA PRO A 92 -6.42 -6.97 -8.72
C PRO A 92 -5.96 -7.85 -7.55
N ALA A 93 -6.51 -7.64 -6.36
CA ALA A 93 -6.06 -8.30 -5.13
C ALA A 93 -6.49 -9.77 -5.01
N ASN A 94 -7.42 -10.21 -5.86
CA ASN A 94 -7.77 -11.62 -6.05
C ASN A 94 -6.77 -12.37 -6.98
N GLU A 95 -5.88 -11.66 -7.69
CA GLU A 95 -4.85 -12.24 -8.57
C GLU A 95 -3.48 -12.40 -7.87
N LEU A 96 -3.47 -12.93 -6.64
CA LEU A 96 -2.29 -12.98 -5.74
C LEU A 96 -1.02 -13.52 -6.40
N ALA A 97 -1.10 -14.67 -7.07
CA ALA A 97 0.07 -15.30 -7.69
C ALA A 97 0.64 -14.48 -8.85
N MET A 98 -0.22 -13.86 -9.65
CA MET A 98 0.19 -13.00 -10.76
C MET A 98 0.76 -11.68 -10.24
N ALA A 99 0.16 -11.09 -9.19
CA ALA A 99 0.69 -9.92 -8.50
C ALA A 99 2.09 -10.19 -7.93
N ALA A 100 2.27 -11.31 -7.21
CA ALA A 100 3.55 -11.69 -6.65
C ALA A 100 4.62 -11.92 -7.73
N ARG A 101 4.28 -12.59 -8.84
CA ARG A 101 5.19 -12.79 -9.97
C ARG A 101 5.60 -11.45 -10.60
N HIS A 102 4.64 -10.54 -10.82
CA HIS A 102 4.92 -9.21 -11.37
C HIS A 102 5.89 -8.44 -10.48
N ILE A 103 5.62 -8.41 -9.17
CA ILE A 103 6.49 -7.76 -8.18
C ILE A 103 7.93 -8.32 -8.22
N ARG A 104 8.10 -9.66 -8.29
CA ARG A 104 9.44 -10.26 -8.40
C ARG A 104 10.16 -9.81 -9.66
N THR A 105 9.48 -9.86 -10.81
CA THR A 105 10.07 -9.45 -12.09
C THR A 105 10.49 -7.98 -12.08
N ASP A 106 9.67 -7.10 -11.50
CA ASP A 106 10.01 -5.67 -11.41
C ASP A 106 11.22 -5.44 -10.50
N MET A 107 11.31 -6.16 -9.38
CA MET A 107 12.45 -6.10 -8.46
C MET A 107 13.76 -6.59 -9.13
N GLU A 108 13.69 -7.65 -9.93
CA GLU A 108 14.82 -8.20 -10.69
C GLU A 108 15.29 -7.25 -11.80
N GLN A 109 14.36 -6.53 -12.44
CA GLN A 109 14.67 -5.58 -13.50
C GLN A 109 15.24 -4.26 -12.95
N ALA A 110 14.77 -3.80 -11.79
CA ALA A 110 15.26 -2.57 -11.16
C ALA A 110 16.68 -2.70 -10.56
N GLY A 111 17.17 -3.93 -10.40
CA GLY A 111 18.52 -4.23 -9.89
C GLY A 111 19.59 -4.46 -10.95
N ARG A 112 19.24 -4.36 -12.24
CA ARG A 112 20.18 -4.39 -13.37
C ARG A 112 20.58 -2.97 -13.77
#